data_AF-A0A534SF10-F1
#
_entry.id   AF-A0A534SF10-F1
#
_cell.length_a   1.000
_cell.length_b   1.000
_cell.length_c   1.000
_cell.angle_alpha   90.00
_cell.angle_beta   90.00
_cell.angle_gamma   90.00
#
_symmetry.space_group_name_H-M   'P 1'
#
loop_
_entity.id
_entity.type
_entity.pdbx_description
1 polymer ?
#
loop_
_entity_poly.entity_id
_entity_poly.type
_entity_poly.pdbx_seq_one_letter_code
_entity_poly.pdbx_strand_id
1 'polypeptide(L)'
;MVNPFREFHTYGGSGKEIPLDRIIATKDLTLERLITGYHKLIEDEVHNLVWVAEHGALLRAYAAAEKAVAELSFTVEDVEDFCFALESTPRFTLALGGPSGLYLSALCNRVEAAEIMLRLKGLKSRVHLLGYRLPEGKRLVIEGHCGDFVGAALEGGEILVQGSTGNWTGVGLRRGKITVEGNSGERTGEWMEGGEVHVEGRIGSLGQVKGGKVYAGTRQVAPVRET
;
A
#
# COMPACT_ATOMS: atom_id res chain seq x y z
N MET A 1 19.20 -61.37 10.21
CA MET A 1 19.51 -60.05 10.79
C MET A 1 18.19 -59.42 11.19
N VAL A 2 17.95 -59.22 12.49
CA VAL A 2 16.69 -58.61 12.97
C VAL A 2 16.75 -57.12 12.68
N ASN A 3 15.70 -56.56 12.08
CA ASN A 3 15.63 -55.14 11.76
C ASN A 3 15.74 -54.32 13.07
N PRO A 4 16.82 -53.54 13.25
CA PRO A 4 17.08 -52.80 14.49
C PRO A 4 16.11 -51.63 14.71
N PHE A 5 15.25 -51.32 13.74
CA PHE A 5 14.27 -50.24 13.84
C PHE A 5 12.89 -50.68 14.34
N ARG A 6 12.67 -51.97 14.66
CA ARG A 6 11.37 -52.45 15.19
C ARG A 6 10.98 -51.80 16.53
N GLU A 7 11.97 -51.33 17.30
CA GLU A 7 11.75 -50.66 18.59
C GLU A 7 11.19 -49.24 18.46
N PHE A 8 11.25 -48.61 17.28
CA PHE A 8 10.71 -47.26 17.07
C PHE A 8 9.20 -47.23 16.84
N HIS A 9 8.55 -48.38 16.62
CA HIS A 9 7.09 -48.46 16.46
C HIS A 9 6.31 -48.24 17.77
N THR A 10 6.98 -48.29 18.92
CA THR A 10 6.38 -48.02 20.24
C THR A 10 6.62 -46.58 20.71
N TYR A 11 7.35 -45.76 19.94
CA TYR A 11 7.47 -44.33 20.20
C TYR A 11 6.19 -43.61 19.79
N GLY A 12 5.18 -43.68 20.67
CA GLY A 12 4.05 -42.76 20.65
C GLY A 12 4.57 -41.37 21.01
N GLY A 13 5.03 -40.62 20.01
CA GLY A 13 5.33 -39.21 20.19
C GLY A 13 4.07 -38.54 20.71
N SER A 14 4.08 -38.10 21.98
CA SER A 14 3.04 -37.19 22.47
C SER A 14 3.01 -36.04 21.47
N GLY A 15 1.85 -35.76 20.86
CA GLY A 15 1.65 -34.64 19.95
C GLY A 15 1.86 -33.31 20.67
N LYS A 16 3.11 -33.01 21.01
CA LYS A 16 3.53 -31.73 21.55
C LYS A 16 3.50 -30.79 20.37
N GLU A 17 2.54 -29.88 20.43
CA GLU A 17 2.40 -28.76 19.52
C GLU A 17 3.78 -28.14 19.28
N ILE A 18 4.22 -28.18 18.03
CA ILE A 18 5.57 -27.80 17.66
C ILE A 18 5.59 -26.27 17.64
N PRO A 19 6.67 -25.59 18.08
CA PRO A 19 6.76 -24.13 17.99
C PRO A 19 6.42 -23.56 16.61
N LEU A 20 6.68 -24.33 15.55
CA LEU A 20 6.31 -23.98 14.17
C LEU A 20 4.79 -23.96 13.95
N ASP A 21 4.04 -24.93 14.46
CA ASP A 21 2.58 -24.99 14.33
C ASP A 21 1.92 -23.76 14.98
N ARG A 22 2.44 -23.34 16.14
CA ARG A 22 1.98 -22.14 16.84
C ARG A 22 2.30 -20.86 16.07
N ILE A 23 3.48 -20.78 15.44
CA ILE A 23 3.85 -19.63 14.60
C ILE A 23 2.94 -19.54 13.38
N ILE A 24 2.70 -20.67 12.70
CA ILE A 24 1.81 -20.74 11.53
C ILE A 24 0.39 -20.32 11.93
N ALA A 25 -0.16 -20.88 13.00
CA ALA A 25 -1.50 -20.53 13.48
C ALA A 25 -1.63 -19.05 13.87
N THR A 26 -0.56 -18.45 14.42
CA THR A 26 -0.56 -17.02 14.79
C THR A 26 -0.52 -16.12 13.55
N LYS A 27 0.24 -16.51 12.52
CA LYS A 27 0.28 -15.81 11.22
C LYS A 27 -1.06 -15.90 10.51
N ASP A 28 -1.65 -17.09 10.43
CA ASP A 28 -2.96 -17.30 9.81
C ASP A 28 -4.04 -16.44 10.49
N LEU A 29 -4.06 -16.41 11.83
CA LEU A 29 -5.00 -15.57 12.59
C LEU A 29 -4.79 -14.07 12.33
N THR A 30 -3.54 -13.62 12.16
CA THR A 30 -3.24 -12.22 11.88
C THR A 30 -3.76 -11.83 10.50
N LEU A 31 -3.49 -12.65 9.48
CA LEU A 31 -3.99 -12.46 8.13
C LEU A 31 -5.54 -12.47 8.08
N GLU A 32 -6.19 -13.40 8.78
CA GLU A 32 -7.66 -13.44 8.88
C GLU A 32 -8.24 -12.15 9.48
N ARG A 33 -7.58 -11.59 10.51
CA ARG A 33 -8.00 -10.32 11.12
C ARG A 33 -7.82 -9.14 10.16
N LEU A 34 -6.74 -9.09 9.39
CA LEU A 34 -6.53 -8.08 8.34
C LEU A 34 -7.61 -8.16 7.26
N ILE A 35 -7.90 -9.36 6.77
CA ILE A 35 -8.96 -9.61 5.79
C ILE A 35 -10.33 -9.19 6.34
N THR A 36 -10.61 -9.52 7.61
CA THR A 36 -11.86 -9.12 8.29
C THR A 36 -11.98 -7.60 8.41
N GLY A 37 -10.89 -6.92 8.78
CA GLY A 37 -10.85 -5.45 8.85
C GLY A 37 -11.10 -4.80 7.49
N TYR A 38 -10.52 -5.35 6.42
CA TYR A 38 -10.76 -4.89 5.06
C TYR A 38 -12.19 -5.12 4.59
N HIS A 39 -12.78 -6.29 4.87
CA HIS A 39 -14.19 -6.55 4.55
C HIS A 39 -15.12 -5.54 5.22
N LYS A 40 -14.86 -5.22 6.49
CA LYS A 40 -15.64 -4.21 7.21
C LYS A 40 -15.54 -2.83 6.57
N LEU A 41 -14.34 -2.44 6.12
CA LEU A 41 -14.17 -1.20 5.35
C LEU A 41 -15.06 -1.23 4.10
N ILE A 42 -14.96 -2.28 3.28
CA ILE A 42 -15.77 -2.40 2.06
C ILE A 42 -17.27 -2.40 2.36
N GLU A 43 -17.72 -3.08 3.42
CA GLU A 43 -19.13 -3.06 3.83
C GLU A 43 -19.56 -1.63 4.20
N ASP A 44 -18.82 -0.94 5.07
CA ASP A 44 -19.11 0.43 5.47
C ASP A 44 -19.13 1.38 4.26
N GLU A 45 -18.28 1.13 3.25
CA GLU A 45 -18.21 1.94 2.04
C GLU A 45 -19.31 1.63 1.01
N VAL A 46 -19.67 0.35 0.83
CA VAL A 46 -20.75 -0.10 -0.07
C VAL A 46 -22.12 0.34 0.47
N HIS A 47 -22.30 0.50 1.78
CA HIS A 47 -23.54 1.08 2.30
C HIS A 47 -23.65 2.59 2.00
N ASN A 48 -22.54 3.26 1.70
CA ASN A 48 -22.46 4.70 1.41
C ASN A 48 -22.40 5.02 -0.11
N LEU A 49 -23.00 4.16 -0.95
CA LEU A 49 -23.06 4.08 -2.44
C LEU A 49 -23.18 5.38 -3.30
N VAL A 50 -22.40 6.42 -3.02
CA VAL A 50 -22.25 7.63 -3.86
C VAL A 50 -20.79 8.13 -3.78
N TRP A 51 -19.83 7.24 -4.02
CA TRP A 51 -18.38 7.51 -3.91
C TRP A 51 -17.85 8.61 -4.83
N VAL A 52 -18.60 9.00 -5.87
CA VAL A 52 -18.14 9.95 -6.89
C VAL A 52 -18.69 11.37 -6.67
N ALA A 53 -19.70 11.58 -5.81
CA ALA A 53 -20.36 12.89 -5.69
C ALA A 53 -20.20 13.58 -4.32
N GLU A 54 -19.79 12.88 -3.26
CA GLU A 54 -19.68 13.49 -1.92
C GLU A 54 -18.28 14.00 -1.58
N HIS A 55 -18.21 15.27 -1.18
CA HIS A 55 -17.03 15.86 -0.59
C HIS A 55 -16.63 15.08 0.69
N GLY A 56 -15.38 14.62 0.76
CA GLY A 56 -14.81 14.00 1.96
C GLY A 56 -14.96 12.47 2.06
N ALA A 57 -15.49 11.78 1.04
CA ALA A 57 -15.59 10.32 1.04
C ALA A 57 -14.23 9.62 1.30
N LEU A 58 -13.17 10.11 0.65
CA LEU A 58 -11.81 9.59 0.80
C LEU A 58 -11.29 9.71 2.25
N LEU A 59 -11.54 10.84 2.91
CA LEU A 59 -11.16 11.04 4.31
C LEU A 59 -11.90 10.09 5.25
N ARG A 60 -13.19 9.83 5.00
CA ARG A 60 -13.98 8.90 5.80
C ARG A 60 -13.52 7.45 5.61
N ALA A 61 -13.28 7.02 4.38
CA ALA A 61 -12.72 5.69 4.10
C ALA A 61 -11.38 5.50 4.82
N TYR A 62 -10.47 6.45 4.68
CA TYR A 62 -9.18 6.35 5.32
C TYR A 62 -9.30 6.31 6.84
N ALA A 63 -10.18 7.13 7.45
CA ALA A 63 -10.43 7.08 8.89
C ALA A 63 -11.02 5.72 9.34
N ALA A 64 -11.88 5.10 8.53
CA ALA A 64 -12.40 3.76 8.78
C ALA A 64 -11.28 2.70 8.67
N ALA A 65 -10.40 2.82 7.68
CA ALA A 65 -9.22 1.96 7.55
C ALA A 65 -8.28 2.09 8.75
N GLU A 66 -7.96 3.31 9.18
CA GLU A 66 -7.15 3.57 10.38
C GLU A 66 -7.77 2.93 11.62
N LYS A 67 -9.08 3.08 11.82
CA LYS A 67 -9.80 2.44 12.93
C LYS A 67 -9.76 0.92 12.86
N ALA A 68 -9.87 0.34 11.67
CA ALA A 68 -9.85 -1.11 11.48
C ALA A 68 -8.49 -1.72 11.80
N VAL A 69 -7.39 -1.00 11.58
CA VAL A 69 -6.02 -1.48 11.85
C VAL A 69 -5.47 -1.04 13.21
N ALA A 70 -6.13 -0.12 13.90
CA ALA A 70 -5.65 0.50 15.14
C ALA A 70 -5.29 -0.51 16.24
N GLU A 71 -6.10 -1.56 16.40
CA GLU A 71 -6.00 -2.58 17.47
C GLU A 71 -5.31 -3.88 17.00
N LEU A 72 -4.72 -3.86 15.80
CA LEU A 72 -4.04 -5.01 15.23
C LEU A 72 -2.52 -4.88 15.46
N SER A 73 -1.88 -6.00 15.81
CA SER A 73 -0.43 -6.14 15.83
C SER A 73 -0.05 -6.98 14.62
N PHE A 74 0.78 -6.43 13.75
CA PHE A 74 1.19 -7.06 12.50
C PHE A 74 2.57 -6.53 12.07
N THR A 75 3.23 -7.31 11.24
CA THR A 75 4.56 -7.04 10.67
C THR A 75 4.46 -6.62 9.21
N VAL A 76 5.59 -6.24 8.61
CA VAL A 76 5.65 -5.97 7.17
C VAL A 76 5.31 -7.22 6.34
N GLU A 77 5.71 -8.40 6.81
CA GLU A 77 5.42 -9.67 6.13
C GLU A 77 3.90 -9.92 6.08
N ASP A 78 3.16 -9.64 7.16
CA ASP A 78 1.70 -9.78 7.17
C ASP A 78 1.01 -8.81 6.18
N VAL A 79 1.61 -7.63 5.94
CA VAL A 79 1.12 -6.68 4.92
C VAL A 79 1.38 -7.21 3.51
N GLU A 80 2.53 -7.83 3.25
CA GLU A 80 2.84 -8.50 1.98
C GLU A 80 1.88 -9.69 1.74
N ASP A 81 1.65 -10.52 2.76
CA ASP A 81 0.71 -11.65 2.69
C ASP A 81 -0.72 -11.17 2.41
N PHE A 82 -1.14 -10.07 3.03
CA PHE A 82 -2.42 -9.43 2.74
C PHE A 82 -2.52 -8.95 1.28
N CYS A 83 -1.46 -8.38 0.72
CA CYS A 83 -1.43 -8.00 -0.70
C CYS A 83 -1.70 -9.20 -1.62
N PHE A 84 -1.11 -10.36 -1.31
CA PHE A 84 -1.33 -11.60 -2.07
C PHE A 84 -2.74 -12.16 -1.89
N ALA A 85 -3.30 -12.08 -0.68
CA ALA A 85 -4.65 -12.54 -0.38
C ALA A 85 -5.74 -11.73 -1.14
N LEU A 86 -5.51 -10.43 -1.36
CA LEU A 86 -6.40 -9.57 -2.14
C LEU A 86 -6.60 -10.06 -3.59
N GLU A 87 -5.58 -10.67 -4.19
CA GLU A 87 -5.68 -11.19 -5.56
C GLU A 87 -6.40 -12.52 -5.68
N SER A 88 -6.18 -13.38 -4.69
CA SER A 88 -6.61 -14.76 -4.72
C SER A 88 -8.11 -14.92 -4.47
N THR A 89 -8.79 -13.83 -4.07
CA THR A 89 -10.20 -13.84 -3.68
C THR A 89 -11.07 -13.07 -4.70
N PRO A 90 -11.86 -13.77 -5.55
CA PRO A 90 -12.60 -13.15 -6.66
C PRO A 90 -13.61 -12.07 -6.27
N ARG A 91 -14.10 -12.07 -5.02
CA ARG A 91 -15.01 -11.04 -4.49
C ARG A 91 -14.35 -9.67 -4.37
N PHE A 92 -13.02 -9.60 -4.24
CA PHE A 92 -12.31 -8.33 -4.13
C PHE A 92 -12.12 -7.65 -5.48
N THR A 93 -12.00 -8.42 -6.57
CA THR A 93 -11.68 -7.89 -7.92
C THR A 93 -12.67 -6.87 -8.47
N LEU A 94 -13.93 -6.85 -8.00
CA LEU A 94 -14.94 -5.86 -8.42
C LEU A 94 -14.95 -4.56 -7.57
N ALA A 95 -14.24 -4.52 -6.43
CA ALA A 95 -14.24 -3.40 -5.49
C ALA A 95 -12.86 -2.68 -5.38
N LEU A 96 -11.92 -2.98 -6.28
CA LEU A 96 -10.50 -2.54 -6.22
C LEU A 96 -10.25 -1.05 -6.54
N GLY A 97 -11.27 -0.21 -6.71
CA GLY A 97 -11.11 1.14 -7.26
C GLY A 97 -10.51 2.21 -6.34
N GLY A 98 -10.09 1.87 -5.11
CA GLY A 98 -9.60 2.86 -4.13
C GLY A 98 -9.45 2.35 -2.69
N PRO A 99 -10.41 1.58 -2.14
CA PRO A 99 -10.41 1.20 -0.73
C PRO A 99 -9.23 0.32 -0.31
N SER A 100 -8.83 -0.61 -1.18
CA SER A 100 -7.65 -1.46 -0.99
C SER A 100 -6.38 -0.62 -0.80
N GLY A 101 -6.23 0.43 -1.60
CA GLY A 101 -5.12 1.38 -1.51
C GLY A 101 -5.08 2.15 -0.19
N LEU A 102 -6.25 2.61 0.26
CA LEU A 102 -6.38 3.31 1.55
C LEU A 102 -6.11 2.37 2.73
N TYR A 103 -6.61 1.13 2.66
CA TYR A 103 -6.35 0.12 3.68
C TYR A 103 -4.87 -0.25 3.75
N LEU A 104 -4.24 -0.52 2.60
CA LEU A 104 -2.80 -0.79 2.52
C LEU A 104 -1.96 0.39 3.02
N SER A 105 -2.37 1.62 2.72
CA SER A 105 -1.70 2.83 3.23
C SER A 105 -1.84 2.94 4.75
N ALA A 106 -3.02 2.66 5.31
CA ALA A 106 -3.21 2.63 6.76
C ALA A 106 -2.33 1.55 7.43
N LEU A 107 -2.21 0.36 6.83
CA LEU A 107 -1.28 -0.68 7.30
C LEU A 107 0.17 -0.21 7.27
N CYS A 108 0.64 0.36 6.16
CA CYS A 108 2.01 0.86 6.01
C CYS A 108 2.33 2.01 6.98
N ASN A 109 1.36 2.87 7.27
CA ASN A 109 1.53 3.98 8.21
C ASN A 109 1.62 3.48 9.65
N ARG A 110 0.93 2.37 9.97
CA ARG A 110 0.78 1.82 11.32
C ARG A 110 1.86 0.81 11.70
N VAL A 111 2.36 0.01 10.75
CA VAL A 111 3.43 -0.98 11.01
C VAL A 111 4.62 -0.29 11.66
N GLU A 112 5.32 -0.95 12.59
CA GLU A 112 6.40 -0.28 13.34
C GLU A 112 7.62 0.03 12.46
N ALA A 113 7.89 -0.83 11.47
CA ALA A 113 9.03 -0.71 10.57
C ALA A 113 9.07 0.65 9.85
N ALA A 114 10.25 1.29 9.83
CA ALA A 114 10.45 2.56 9.13
C ALA A 114 10.47 2.37 7.61
N GLU A 115 10.97 1.23 7.13
CA GLU A 115 10.98 0.87 5.71
C GLU A 115 10.03 -0.30 5.45
N ILE A 116 9.17 -0.14 4.44
CA ILE A 116 8.18 -1.11 4.01
C ILE A 116 8.42 -1.39 2.54
N MET A 117 8.58 -2.66 2.17
CA MET A 117 8.69 -3.09 0.78
C MET A 117 7.43 -3.87 0.40
N LEU A 118 6.77 -3.47 -0.69
CA LEU A 118 5.61 -4.16 -1.25
C LEU A 118 5.93 -4.66 -2.66
N ARG A 119 5.80 -5.97 -2.88
CA ARG A 119 6.05 -6.59 -4.18
C ARG A 119 4.75 -6.77 -4.96
N LEU A 120 4.47 -5.84 -5.86
CA LEU A 120 3.23 -5.80 -6.64
C LEU A 120 3.40 -6.31 -8.10
N LYS A 121 4.60 -6.71 -8.52
CA LYS A 121 4.85 -7.23 -9.89
C LYS A 121 3.97 -8.42 -10.27
N GLY A 122 3.59 -9.23 -9.29
CA GLY A 122 2.71 -10.39 -9.50
C GLY A 122 1.24 -10.02 -9.67
N LEU A 123 0.86 -8.78 -9.35
CA LEU A 123 -0.55 -8.42 -9.28
C LEU A 123 -1.19 -8.21 -10.65
N LYS A 124 -2.37 -8.80 -10.86
CA LYS A 124 -3.18 -8.62 -12.08
C LYS A 124 -3.78 -7.23 -12.16
N SER A 125 -4.10 -6.63 -11.02
CA SER A 125 -4.74 -5.31 -10.93
C SER A 125 -3.79 -4.28 -10.35
N ARG A 126 -3.91 -3.04 -10.82
CA ARG A 126 -3.15 -1.91 -10.26
C ARG A 126 -3.84 -1.42 -9.00
N VAL A 127 -3.05 -1.15 -7.96
CA VAL A 127 -3.56 -0.62 -6.70
C VAL A 127 -3.45 0.91 -6.70
N HIS A 128 -4.59 1.59 -6.54
CA HIS A 128 -4.69 3.05 -6.45
C HIS A 128 -4.32 3.53 -5.03
N LEU A 129 -4.10 4.82 -4.82
CA LEU A 129 -4.00 5.46 -3.49
C LEU A 129 -2.89 4.92 -2.55
N LEU A 130 -1.90 4.19 -3.06
CA LEU A 130 -0.79 3.70 -2.25
C LEU A 130 0.07 4.85 -1.69
N GLY A 131 0.43 4.73 -0.42
CA GLY A 131 1.22 5.75 0.28
C GLY A 131 0.40 6.98 0.66
N TYR A 132 -0.93 6.86 0.74
CA TYR A 132 -1.80 7.95 1.19
C TYR A 132 -1.39 8.40 2.59
N ARG A 133 -1.09 9.70 2.73
CA ARG A 133 -0.65 10.35 3.98
C ARG A 133 0.55 9.69 4.67
N LEU A 134 1.45 9.05 3.91
CA LEU A 134 2.64 8.42 4.49
C LEU A 134 3.44 9.47 5.33
N PRO A 135 3.62 9.22 6.64
CA PRO A 135 4.19 10.22 7.54
C PRO A 135 5.71 10.26 7.42
N GLU A 136 6.29 11.33 7.99
CA GLU A 136 7.73 11.48 8.13
C GLU A 136 8.36 10.31 8.89
N GLY A 137 9.57 9.91 8.49
CA GLY A 137 10.26 8.75 9.05
C GLY A 137 9.80 7.39 8.50
N LYS A 138 8.83 7.37 7.58
CA LYS A 138 8.45 6.17 6.82
C LYS A 138 8.97 6.23 5.38
N ARG A 139 9.42 5.07 4.89
CA ARG A 139 9.83 4.83 3.51
C ARG A 139 9.07 3.64 2.94
N LEU A 140 8.35 3.86 1.85
CA LEU A 140 7.58 2.83 1.15
C LEU A 140 8.22 2.55 -0.21
N VAL A 141 8.72 1.32 -0.40
CA VAL A 141 9.27 0.83 -1.66
C VAL A 141 8.25 -0.09 -2.31
N ILE A 142 7.88 0.19 -3.56
CA ILE A 142 6.89 -0.57 -4.30
C ILE A 142 7.56 -1.16 -5.54
N GLU A 143 7.65 -2.49 -5.59
CA GLU A 143 8.11 -3.18 -6.79
C GLU A 143 6.95 -3.45 -7.73
N GLY A 144 6.93 -2.84 -8.91
CA GLY A 144 5.88 -3.04 -9.93
C GLY A 144 5.09 -1.77 -10.23
N HIS A 145 3.99 -1.94 -10.97
CA HIS A 145 3.16 -0.83 -11.43
C HIS A 145 2.06 -0.49 -10.41
N CYS A 146 1.81 0.80 -10.22
CA CYS A 146 0.76 1.30 -9.36
C CYS A 146 -0.38 1.93 -10.17
N GLY A 147 -1.53 2.13 -9.51
CA GLY A 147 -2.68 2.83 -10.05
C GLY A 147 -2.55 4.35 -9.89
N ASP A 148 -3.70 5.01 -9.90
CA ASP A 148 -3.83 6.46 -9.72
C ASP A 148 -3.62 6.88 -8.26
N PHE A 149 -3.36 8.18 -8.04
CA PHE A 149 -3.29 8.82 -6.72
C PHE A 149 -2.19 8.31 -5.78
N VAL A 150 -1.10 7.74 -6.32
CA VAL A 150 0.06 7.32 -5.53
C VAL A 150 0.65 8.52 -4.78
N GLY A 151 0.90 8.34 -3.48
CA GLY A 151 1.44 9.39 -2.61
C GLY A 151 0.52 10.59 -2.42
N ALA A 152 -0.79 10.39 -2.57
CA ALA A 152 -1.77 11.44 -2.31
C ALA A 152 -1.67 11.93 -0.85
N ALA A 153 -1.72 13.26 -0.68
CA ALA A 153 -1.64 13.94 0.61
C ALA A 153 -0.42 13.55 1.48
N LEU A 154 0.74 13.26 0.86
CA LEU A 154 1.97 12.89 1.57
C LEU A 154 2.36 13.90 2.67
N GLU A 155 2.68 13.40 3.87
CA GLU A 155 2.90 14.23 5.07
C GLU A 155 4.37 14.30 5.53
N GLY A 156 5.28 13.70 4.76
CA GLY A 156 6.72 13.76 5.01
C GLY A 156 7.49 12.50 4.62
N GLY A 157 6.82 11.37 4.40
CA GLY A 157 7.46 10.11 4.06
C GLY A 157 8.13 10.09 2.68
N GLU A 158 8.81 8.99 2.40
CA GLU A 158 9.45 8.72 1.12
C GLU A 158 8.76 7.56 0.40
N ILE A 159 8.43 7.73 -0.88
CA ILE A 159 7.86 6.68 -1.71
C ILE A 159 8.80 6.45 -2.89
N LEU A 160 9.20 5.19 -3.10
CA LEU A 160 9.91 4.73 -4.29
C LEU A 160 9.05 3.72 -5.03
N VAL A 161 8.72 4.01 -6.29
CA VAL A 161 8.02 3.10 -7.20
C VAL A 161 9.00 2.59 -8.24
N GLN A 162 9.36 1.31 -8.14
CA GLN A 162 10.17 0.60 -9.13
C GLN A 162 9.28 0.09 -10.27
N GLY A 163 8.72 1.05 -10.99
CA GLY A 163 7.72 0.84 -12.03
C GLY A 163 7.04 2.14 -12.41
N SER A 164 5.83 2.05 -12.94
CA SER A 164 5.06 3.22 -13.41
C SER A 164 3.88 3.48 -12.49
N THR A 165 3.51 4.74 -12.33
CA THR A 165 2.30 5.16 -11.62
C THR A 165 1.21 5.62 -12.60
N GLY A 166 -0.02 5.70 -12.11
CA GLY A 166 -1.15 6.27 -12.84
C GLY A 166 -1.22 7.80 -12.76
N ASN A 167 -2.43 8.31 -12.92
CA ASN A 167 -2.75 9.73 -12.90
C ASN A 167 -2.72 10.28 -11.46
N TRP A 168 -2.60 11.61 -11.32
CA TRP A 168 -2.63 12.32 -10.03
C TRP A 168 -1.56 11.84 -9.03
N THR A 169 -0.40 11.41 -9.53
CA THR A 169 0.74 11.06 -8.67
C THR A 169 1.15 12.29 -7.85
N GLY A 170 1.24 12.15 -6.53
CA GLY A 170 1.58 13.23 -5.62
C GLY A 170 0.51 14.32 -5.48
N VAL A 171 -0.77 14.01 -5.71
CA VAL A 171 -1.84 15.01 -5.50
C VAL A 171 -1.86 15.50 -4.05
N GLY A 172 -1.89 16.81 -3.84
CA GLY A 172 -1.91 17.40 -2.50
C GLY A 172 -0.69 17.08 -1.63
N LEU A 173 0.44 16.69 -2.23
CA LEU A 173 1.69 16.39 -1.52
C LEU A 173 2.15 17.65 -0.75
N ARG A 174 2.29 17.52 0.58
CA ARG A 174 2.66 18.63 1.47
C ARG A 174 4.15 18.65 1.78
N ARG A 175 4.69 17.48 2.14
CA ARG A 175 6.12 17.26 2.42
C ARG A 175 6.51 15.83 2.04
N GLY A 176 7.81 15.58 1.92
CA GLY A 176 8.35 14.27 1.58
C GLY A 176 8.78 14.17 0.12
N LYS A 177 9.05 12.93 -0.32
CA LYS A 177 9.59 12.66 -1.65
C LYS A 177 8.90 11.48 -2.30
N ILE A 178 8.53 11.62 -3.56
CA ILE A 178 8.06 10.51 -4.41
C ILE A 178 9.07 10.33 -5.54
N THR A 179 9.54 9.10 -5.75
CA THR A 179 10.43 8.73 -6.86
C THR A 179 9.76 7.62 -7.68
N VAL A 180 9.65 7.81 -8.99
CA VAL A 180 9.05 6.86 -9.94
C VAL A 180 10.09 6.52 -10.99
N GLU A 181 10.57 5.27 -11.00
CA GLU A 181 11.59 4.81 -11.95
C GLU A 181 11.05 4.65 -13.38
N GLY A 182 9.73 4.47 -13.52
CA GLY A 182 9.03 4.38 -14.80
C GLY A 182 8.31 5.68 -15.16
N ASN A 183 7.12 5.54 -15.76
CA ASN A 183 6.31 6.67 -16.21
C ASN A 183 5.32 7.10 -15.13
N SER A 184 4.92 8.38 -15.17
CA SER A 184 3.79 8.91 -14.41
C SER A 184 2.70 9.40 -15.36
N GLY A 185 1.44 9.24 -14.96
CA GLY A 185 0.28 9.60 -15.77
C GLY A 185 0.02 11.10 -15.86
N GLU A 186 -1.25 11.45 -16.06
CA GLU A 186 -1.71 12.82 -16.16
C GLU A 186 -1.77 13.51 -14.79
N ARG A 187 -1.63 14.85 -14.78
CA ARG A 187 -1.76 15.70 -13.59
C ARG A 187 -0.83 15.33 -12.43
N THR A 188 0.42 15.02 -12.74
CA THR A 188 1.46 14.78 -11.73
C THR A 188 1.70 16.06 -10.91
N GLY A 189 1.66 15.95 -9.58
CA GLY A 189 1.82 17.08 -8.66
C GLY A 189 0.61 18.01 -8.56
N GLU A 190 -0.60 17.56 -8.93
CA GLU A 190 -1.83 18.35 -8.78
C GLU A 190 -2.02 18.86 -7.35
N TRP A 191 -2.15 20.17 -7.17
CA TRP A 191 -2.30 20.82 -5.86
C TRP A 191 -1.21 20.50 -4.84
N MET A 192 -0.03 20.08 -5.29
CA MET A 192 1.14 19.91 -4.43
C MET A 192 1.52 21.24 -3.79
N GLU A 193 1.71 21.25 -2.47
CA GLU A 193 2.00 22.43 -1.64
C GLU A 193 3.48 22.51 -1.23
N GLY A 194 4.20 21.38 -1.26
CA GLY A 194 5.61 21.30 -0.90
C GLY A 194 6.20 19.95 -1.32
N GLY A 195 7.41 19.59 -0.86
CA GLY A 195 8.06 18.31 -1.17
C GLY A 195 8.63 18.18 -2.58
N GLU A 196 8.96 16.95 -2.99
CA GLU A 196 9.54 16.65 -4.31
C GLU A 196 8.92 15.42 -4.98
N VAL A 197 8.68 15.50 -6.29
CA VAL A 197 8.31 14.36 -7.14
C VAL A 197 9.37 14.19 -8.24
N HIS A 198 9.99 13.02 -8.31
CA HIS A 198 10.99 12.65 -9.31
C HIS A 198 10.44 11.53 -10.17
N VAL A 199 10.39 11.73 -11.49
CA VAL A 199 9.94 10.72 -12.45
C VAL A 199 11.04 10.51 -13.49
N GLU A 200 11.64 9.33 -13.54
CA GLU A 200 12.72 9.01 -14.48
C GLU A 200 12.22 8.83 -15.92
N GLY A 201 11.01 8.30 -16.08
CA GLY A 201 10.35 8.15 -17.37
C GLY A 201 9.58 9.39 -17.83
N ARG A 202 8.54 9.16 -18.63
CA ARG A 202 7.66 10.22 -19.13
C ARG A 202 6.63 10.61 -18.07
N ILE A 203 6.41 11.92 -17.94
CA ILE A 203 5.24 12.50 -17.26
C ILE A 203 4.16 12.79 -18.33
N GLY A 204 2.94 12.31 -18.13
CA GLY A 204 1.81 12.55 -19.04
C GLY A 204 1.47 14.04 -19.15
N SER A 205 1.13 14.64 -18.01
CA SER A 205 0.99 16.10 -17.83
C SER A 205 1.28 16.51 -16.39
N LEU A 206 1.64 17.78 -16.21
CA LEU A 206 1.76 18.38 -14.88
C LEU A 206 0.38 18.87 -14.41
N GLY A 207 0.15 18.74 -13.10
CA GLY A 207 -0.97 19.38 -12.43
C GLY A 207 -0.66 20.81 -12.01
N GLN A 208 -1.55 21.40 -11.21
CA GLN A 208 -1.34 22.70 -10.58
C GLN A 208 -0.37 22.58 -9.38
N VAL A 209 0.92 22.68 -9.64
CA VAL A 209 1.97 22.68 -8.60
C VAL A 209 1.99 24.04 -7.89
N LYS A 210 1.42 24.11 -6.68
CA LYS A 210 1.34 25.34 -5.87
C LYS A 210 2.64 25.60 -5.08
N GLY A 211 3.37 24.54 -4.76
CA GLY A 211 4.67 24.58 -4.10
C GLY A 211 5.45 23.28 -4.28
N GLY A 212 6.71 23.24 -3.83
CA GLY A 212 7.60 22.11 -4.02
C GLY A 212 8.21 22.03 -5.42
N LYS A 213 8.67 20.83 -5.83
CA LYS A 213 9.36 20.64 -7.11
C LYS A 213 8.96 19.33 -7.79
N VAL A 214 8.83 19.36 -9.11
CA VAL A 214 8.65 18.15 -9.93
C VAL A 214 9.82 18.06 -10.91
N TYR A 215 10.39 16.86 -11.04
CA TYR A 215 11.53 16.56 -11.91
C TYR A 215 11.14 15.46 -12.92
N ALA A 216 11.51 15.67 -14.18
CA ALA A 216 11.49 14.66 -15.23
C ALA A 216 12.95 14.30 -15.57
N GLY A 217 13.38 13.11 -15.17
CA GLY A 217 14.80 12.76 -15.03
C GLY A 217 15.52 13.78 -14.15
N THR A 218 16.65 14.30 -14.62
CA THR A 218 17.43 15.33 -13.90
C THR A 218 16.89 16.75 -14.07
N ARG A 219 15.88 16.97 -14.94
CA ARG A 219 15.36 18.30 -15.24
C ARG A 219 14.19 18.65 -14.33
N GLN A 220 14.31 19.75 -13.58
CA GLN A 220 13.16 20.34 -12.89
C GLN A 220 12.16 20.90 -13.90
N VAL A 221 10.91 20.43 -13.86
CA VAL A 221 9.80 20.82 -14.73
C VAL A 221 8.72 21.62 -14.02
N ALA A 222 8.70 21.62 -12.67
CA ALA A 222 7.86 22.50 -11.86
C ALA A 222 8.60 23.03 -10.60
N PRO A 223 8.32 24.25 -10.12
CA PRO A 223 7.53 25.28 -10.79
C PRO A 223 8.15 25.66 -12.14
N VAL A 224 7.29 25.97 -13.11
CA VAL A 224 7.75 26.48 -14.41
C VAL A 224 8.33 27.86 -14.13
N ARG A 225 9.65 28.02 -14.33
CA ARG A 225 10.26 29.35 -14.22
C ARG A 225 9.65 30.22 -15.31
N GLU A 226 9.02 31.33 -14.94
CA GLU A 226 8.61 32.35 -15.90
C GLU A 226 9.88 32.87 -16.60
N THR A 227 10.00 32.58 -17.89
CA THR A 227 10.99 33.17 -18.81
C THR A 227 10.44 34.44 -19.43
#